data_AF-A0A091KD56-F1
#
_entry.id   AF-A0A091KD56-F1
#
_cell.length_a   1.000
_cell.length_b   1.000
_cell.length_c   1.000
_cell.angle_alpha   90.00
_cell.angle_beta   90.00
_cell.angle_gamma   90.00
#
_symmetry.space_group_name_H-M   'P 1'
#
loop_
_entity.id
_entity.type
_entity.pdbx_description
1 polymer ?
#
loop_
_entity_poly.entity_id
_entity_poly.type
_entity_poly.pdbx_seq_one_letter_code
_entity_poly.pdbx_strand_id
1 'polypeptide(L)' 'ARGSSNKSPALEEPMNLLYDMNDCYSKLRELVPGIPQGTKVSQVEILQHVIDYIFDLQIVLEEGAKGRDPSSEATLLSLK' A
#
# COMPACT_ATOMS: atom_id res chain seq x y z
N ALA A 1 -18.14 -10.98 37.60
CA ALA A 1 -17.42 -11.71 36.54
C ALA A 1 -18.05 -11.36 35.20
N ARG A 2 -17.22 -11.29 34.13
CA ARG A 2 -17.53 -10.89 32.74
C ARG A 2 -17.63 -9.36 32.59
N GLY A 3 -16.82 -8.66 31.79
CA GLY A 3 -15.81 -9.06 30.83
C GLY A 3 -15.72 -7.97 29.77
N SER A 4 -14.55 -7.34 29.69
CA SER A 4 -13.92 -6.71 28.52
C SER A 4 -14.77 -6.02 27.46
N SER A 5 -14.60 -4.70 27.34
CA SER A 5 -14.30 -4.02 26.07
C SER A 5 -13.75 -2.63 26.37
N ASN A 6 -12.45 -2.54 26.70
CA ASN A 6 -11.71 -1.29 26.59
C ASN A 6 -11.64 -0.93 25.10
N LYS A 7 -12.62 -0.18 24.59
CA LYS A 7 -12.49 0.50 23.30
C LYS A 7 -11.90 1.87 23.59
N SER A 8 -10.58 1.96 23.60
CA SER A 8 -9.84 3.22 23.68
C SER A 8 -10.28 4.12 22.51
N PRO A 9 -10.81 5.34 22.75
CA PRO A 9 -11.23 6.26 21.68
C PRO A 9 -10.04 7.03 21.07
N ALA A 10 -8.83 6.49 21.14
CA ALA A 10 -7.60 7.30 21.09
C ALA A 10 -6.85 7.29 19.74
N LEU A 11 -7.39 6.65 18.70
CA LEU A 11 -6.73 6.58 17.39
C LEU A 11 -7.63 6.99 16.22
N GLU A 12 -8.75 7.66 16.47
CA GLU A 12 -9.39 8.46 15.43
C GLU A 12 -8.60 9.77 15.31
N GLU A 13 -7.34 9.65 14.87
CA GLU A 13 -6.56 10.79 14.41
C GLU A 13 -7.40 11.58 13.39
N PRO A 14 -7.30 12.91 13.34
CA PRO A 14 -8.13 13.79 12.51
C PRO A 14 -7.81 13.68 11.01
N MET A 15 -7.62 12.48 10.47
CA MET A 15 -7.60 12.16 9.05
C MET A 15 -9.00 12.24 8.42
N ASN A 16 -10.06 12.42 9.22
CA ASN A 16 -11.45 12.49 8.74
C ASN A 16 -11.91 13.89 8.29
N LEU A 17 -11.09 14.95 8.38
CA LEU A 17 -11.57 16.33 8.13
C LEU A 17 -10.91 17.09 6.95
N LEU A 18 -9.84 16.57 6.32
CA LEU A 18 -9.11 17.34 5.30
C LEU A 18 -8.90 16.69 3.93
N TYR A 19 -9.37 15.45 3.73
CA TYR A 19 -9.34 14.85 2.39
C TYR A 19 -10.76 14.48 1.97
N ASP A 20 -11.26 15.15 0.93
CA ASP A 20 -12.46 14.69 0.23
C ASP A 20 -12.18 13.27 -0.27
N MET A 21 -13.13 12.35 -0.08
CA MET A 21 -12.98 10.97 -0.56
C MET A 21 -12.65 10.93 -2.06
N ASN A 22 -13.13 11.91 -2.84
CA ASN A 22 -12.81 12.08 -4.25
C ASN A 22 -11.35 12.50 -4.49
N ASP A 23 -10.72 13.21 -3.57
CA ASP A 23 -9.29 13.52 -3.64
C ASP A 23 -8.46 12.25 -3.49
N CYS A 24 -8.88 11.35 -2.58
CA CYS A 24 -8.27 10.02 -2.46
C CYS A 24 -8.38 9.25 -3.77
N TYR A 25 -9.56 9.20 -4.39
CA TYR A 25 -9.72 8.55 -5.70
C TYR A 25 -8.90 9.22 -6.81
N SER A 26 -8.77 10.55 -6.78
CA SER A 26 -7.92 11.29 -7.72
C SER A 26 -6.46 10.91 -7.54
N LYS A 27 -6.00 10.79 -6.29
CA LYS A 27 -4.63 10.38 -5.98
C LYS A 27 -4.36 8.94 -6.41
N LEU A 28 -5.31 8.04 -6.23
CA LEU A 28 -5.18 6.64 -6.68
C LEU A 28 -5.02 6.56 -8.22
N ARG A 29 -5.72 7.41 -8.99
CA ARG A 29 -5.58 7.49 -10.46
C ARG A 29 -4.20 7.98 -10.91
N GLU A 30 -3.48 8.73 -10.09
CA GLU A 30 -2.11 9.17 -10.39
C GLU A 30 -1.08 8.09 -10.09
N LEU A 31 -1.30 7.31 -9.03
CA LEU A 31 -0.33 6.36 -8.49
C LEU A 31 -0.42 4.96 -9.10
N VAL A 32 -1.63 4.55 -9.50
CA VAL A 32 -1.90 3.18 -9.96
C VAL A 32 -1.83 3.11 -11.49
N PRO A 33 -0.89 2.35 -12.07
CA PRO A 33 -0.83 2.12 -13.50
C PRO A 33 -2.11 1.45 -14.03
N GLY A 34 -2.51 1.82 -15.25
CA GLY A 34 -3.65 1.20 -15.93
C GLY A 34 -5.02 1.78 -15.59
N ILE A 35 -5.13 2.69 -14.62
CA ILE A 35 -6.38 3.46 -14.39
C ILE A 35 -6.44 4.63 -15.40
N PRO A 36 -7.48 4.69 -16.27
CA PRO A 36 -7.63 5.78 -17.22
C PRO A 36 -7.78 7.15 -16.55
N GLN A 37 -7.02 8.13 -17.06
CA GLN A 37 -7.14 9.53 -16.66
C GLN A 37 -8.12 10.26 -17.60
N GLY A 38 -8.93 11.17 -17.05
CA GLY A 38 -9.87 11.99 -17.84
C GLY A 38 -11.17 11.30 -18.27
N THR A 39 -11.35 10.02 -17.97
CA THR A 39 -12.64 9.31 -18.18
C THR A 39 -13.34 9.02 -16.86
N LYS A 40 -14.65 8.73 -16.94
CA LYS A 40 -15.43 8.28 -15.79
C LYS A 40 -15.14 6.80 -15.55
N VAL A 41 -14.50 6.52 -14.42
CA VAL A 41 -14.26 5.17 -13.88
C VAL A 41 -14.98 5.10 -12.54
N SER A 42 -15.66 3.98 -12.25
CA SER A 42 -16.36 3.83 -10.98
C SER A 42 -15.38 3.72 -9.82
N GLN A 43 -15.85 4.02 -8.61
CA GLN A 43 -15.06 3.85 -7.39
C GLN A 43 -14.63 2.40 -7.20
N VAL A 44 -15.49 1.44 -7.52
CA VAL A 44 -15.20 0.00 -7.39
C VAL A 44 -14.10 -0.44 -8.36
N GLU A 45 -14.15 0.00 -9.62
CA GLU A 45 -13.08 -0.30 -10.59
C GLU A 45 -11.74 0.28 -10.16
N ILE A 46 -11.72 1.51 -9.61
CA ILE A 46 -10.49 2.09 -9.05
C ILE A 46 -9.94 1.21 -7.93
N LEU A 47 -10.80 0.78 -7.00
CA LEU A 47 -10.38 -0.08 -5.89
C LEU A 47 -9.83 -1.43 -6.37
N GLN A 48 -10.41 -2.02 -7.42
CA GLN A 48 -9.90 -3.27 -8.00
C GLN A 48 -8.48 -3.09 -8.57
N HIS A 49 -8.26 -2.05 -9.37
CA HIS A 49 -6.93 -1.74 -9.89
C HIS A 49 -5.90 -1.47 -8.79
N VAL A 50 -6.30 -0.81 -7.70
CA VAL A 50 -5.43 -0.57 -6.54
C VAL A 50 -5.03 -1.88 -5.88
N ILE A 51 -5.98 -2.81 -5.68
CA ILE A 51 -5.72 -4.11 -5.07
C ILE A 51 -4.74 -4.90 -5.93
N ASP A 52 -4.96 -4.98 -7.24
CA ASP A 52 -4.09 -5.70 -8.17
C ASP A 52 -2.67 -5.11 -8.16
N TYR A 53 -2.54 -3.78 -8.23
CA TYR A 53 -1.24 -3.13 -8.20
C TYR A 53 -0.48 -3.34 -6.88
N ILE A 54 -1.18 -3.33 -5.74
CA ILE A 54 -0.56 -3.64 -4.45
C ILE A 54 -0.04 -5.08 -4.42
N PHE A 55 -0.82 -6.04 -4.94
CA PHE A 55 -0.37 -7.44 -5.00
C PHE A 55 0.84 -7.63 -5.93
N ASP A 56 0.83 -7.00 -7.11
CA ASP A 56 1.97 -7.03 -8.03
C ASP A 56 3.24 -6.45 -7.37
N LEU A 57 3.11 -5.31 -6.70
CA LEU A 57 4.22 -4.70 -5.97
C LEU A 57 4.73 -5.60 -4.84
N GLN A 58 3.84 -6.25 -4.08
CA GLN A 58 4.23 -7.17 -3.02
C GLN A 58 5.07 -8.34 -3.56
N ILE A 59 4.67 -8.92 -4.69
CA ILE A 59 5.41 -10.02 -5.33
C ILE A 59 6.79 -9.55 -5.79
N VAL A 60 6.87 -8.42 -6.51
CA VAL A 60 8.13 -7.87 -7.01
C VAL A 60 9.10 -7.53 -5.88
N LEU A 61 8.59 -6.94 -4.80
CA LEU A 61 9.39 -6.58 -3.64
C LEU A 61 9.86 -7.81 -2.86
N GLU A 62 9.03 -8.84 -2.71
CA GLU A 62 9.42 -10.10 -2.06
C GLU A 62 10.50 -10.83 -2.87
N GLU A 63 10.39 -10.88 -4.20
CA GLU A 63 11.41 -11.48 -5.06
C GLU A 63 12.75 -10.73 -4.98
N GLY A 64 12.71 -9.39 -5.02
CA GLY A 64 13.89 -8.55 -4.85
C GLY A 64 14.54 -8.68 -3.46
N ALA A 65 13.73 -8.88 -2.42
CA ALA A 65 14.22 -9.14 -1.06
C ALA A 65 14.85 -10.53 -0.93
N LYS A 66 14.30 -11.54 -1.62
CA LYS A 66 14.80 -12.92 -1.61
C LYS A 66 16.12 -13.07 -2.39
N GLY A 67 16.35 -12.23 -3.40
CA GLY A 67 17.64 -12.10 -4.09
C GLY A 67 18.72 -11.36 -3.27
N ARG A 68 18.34 -10.71 -2.17
CA ARG A 68 19.26 -10.03 -1.25
C ARG A 68 19.59 -10.96 -0.09
N ASP A 69 20.29 -12.05 -0.39
CA ASP A 69 20.90 -12.85 0.66
C ASP A 69 22.04 -12.02 1.29
N PRO A 70 21.94 -11.58 2.56
CA PRO A 70 22.99 -10.79 3.22
C PRO A 70 24.30 -11.56 3.38
N SER A 71 24.33 -12.88 3.15
CA SER A 71 25.54 -13.71 3.15
C SER A 71 26.40 -13.47 1.90
N SER A 72 25.79 -13.12 0.75
CA SER A 72 26.55 -12.87 -0.49
C SER A 72 27.32 -11.54 -0.47
N GLU A 73 26.78 -10.50 0.19
CA GLU A 73 27.49 -9.22 0.38
C GLU A 73 28.64 -9.35 1.40
N ALA A 74 28.43 -10.10 2.49
CA ALA A 74 29.48 -10.39 3.48
C ALA A 74 30.66 -11.18 2.89
N THR A 75 30.41 -12.04 1.89
CA THR A 75 31.46 -12.84 1.23
C THR A 75 32.32 -12.00 0.29
N LEU A 76 31.75 -11.00 -0.41
CA LEU A 76 32.51 -10.09 -1.27
C LEU A 76 33.37 -9.09 -0.48
N LEU A 77 32.89 -8.64 0.68
CA LEU A 77 33.64 -7.75 1.58
C LEU A 77 34.79 -8.47 2.31
N SER A 78 34.70 -9.79 2.48
CA SER A 78 35.75 -10.60 3.13
C SER A 78 36.88 -10.99 2.17
N LEU A 79 36.79 -10.64 0.88
CA LEU A 79 37.75 -11.03 -0.16
C LEU A 79 38.65 -9.89 -0.66
N LYS A 80 38.67 -8.75 0.04
CA LYS A 80 39.48 -7.55 -0.25
C LYS A 80 40.50 -7.33 0.86
#